data_AF-A0AAW0XA77-F1
#
_entry.id   AF-A0AAW0XA77-F1
#
_cell.length_a   1.000
_cell.length_b   1.000
_cell.length_c   1.000
_cell.angle_alpha   90.00
_cell.angle_beta   90.00
_cell.angle_gamma   90.00
#
_symmetry.space_group_name_H-M   'P 1'
#
loop_
_entity.id
_entity.type
_entity.pdbx_description
1 polymer ?
#
loop_
_entity_poly.entity_id
_entity_poly.type
_entity_poly.pdbx_seq_one_letter_code
_entity_poly.pdbx_strand_id
1 'polypeptide(L)'
;AHVKFPPDYPYSPPSVRFLTKVWHPNVYENGDLCISILHPPVDDPQSGELPCERWNPTQNVRTVLLSVISLLNEPNTYSPANVDASVMYRRWRDSKGKDKEYENIIRKQVMSSRSEAERDGVVVPLTQEDYCIKTKVKPDTEPVDMYDFYDDDYDIDDDDEDDDEELSDNDIDDGDDSGNGES
;
A
#
# COMPACT_ATOMS: atom_id res chain seq x y z
N ALA A 1 -7.71 -6.25 10.09
CA ALA A 1 -7.28 -4.85 9.88
C ALA A 1 -7.79 -4.38 8.53
N HIS A 2 -8.01 -3.08 8.33
CA HIS A 2 -8.41 -2.51 7.05
C HIS A 2 -7.31 -1.61 6.49
N VAL A 3 -7.13 -1.68 5.18
CA VAL A 3 -6.32 -0.73 4.40
C VAL A 3 -7.29 0.06 3.54
N LYS A 4 -7.33 1.38 3.71
CA LYS A 4 -8.17 2.27 2.91
C LYS A 4 -7.28 3.08 1.97
N PHE A 5 -7.58 2.99 0.68
CA PHE A 5 -6.86 3.71 -0.36
C PHE A 5 -7.52 5.06 -0.63
N PRO A 6 -6.73 6.13 -0.83
CA PRO A 6 -7.26 7.39 -1.30
C PRO A 6 -7.57 7.34 -2.80
N PRO A 7 -8.41 8.25 -3.33
CA PRO A 7 -8.80 8.26 -4.75
C PRO A 7 -7.63 8.52 -5.71
N ASP A 8 -6.56 9.15 -5.22
CA ASP A 8 -5.35 9.49 -5.94
C ASP A 8 -4.18 8.54 -5.66
N TYR A 9 -4.44 7.33 -5.15
CA TYR A 9 -3.41 6.31 -5.01
C TYR A 9 -2.75 6.00 -6.37
N PRO A 10 -1.40 5.91 -6.46
CA PRO A 10 -0.40 5.88 -5.39
C PRO A 10 0.22 7.24 -5.03
N TYR A 11 -0.31 8.37 -5.48
CA TYR A 11 0.25 9.69 -5.15
C TYR A 11 0.10 10.02 -3.66
N SER A 12 -1.05 9.68 -3.07
CA SER A 12 -1.26 9.74 -1.61
C SER A 12 -1.18 8.35 -0.95
N PRO A 13 -0.72 8.28 0.32
CA PRO A 13 -0.61 7.02 1.05
C PRO A 13 -1.97 6.42 1.41
N PRO A 14 -2.07 5.08 1.50
CA PRO A 14 -3.21 4.44 2.14
C PRO A 14 -3.19 4.66 3.66
N SER A 15 -4.34 4.52 4.32
CA SER A 15 -4.41 4.45 5.79
C SER A 15 -4.57 2.99 6.24
N VAL A 16 -3.85 2.58 7.27
CA VAL A 16 -3.93 1.25 7.88
C VAL A 16 -4.52 1.35 9.28
N ARG A 17 -5.60 0.60 9.53
CA ARG A 17 -6.27 0.57 10.84
C ARG A 17 -6.55 -0.85 11.32
N PHE A 18 -6.15 -1.14 12.56
CA PHE A 18 -6.57 -2.34 13.26
C PHE A 18 -8.04 -2.23 13.68
N LEU A 19 -8.82 -3.26 13.38
CA LEU A 19 -10.24 -3.32 13.78
C LEU A 19 -10.39 -3.74 15.24
N THR A 20 -9.55 -4.68 15.65
CA THR A 20 -9.42 -5.11 17.03
C THR A 20 -8.46 -4.18 17.75
N LYS A 21 -8.69 -3.96 19.05
CA LYS A 21 -7.81 -3.14 19.87
C LYS A 21 -6.46 -3.85 20.03
N VAL A 22 -5.39 -3.22 19.56
CA VAL A 22 -4.01 -3.69 19.68
C VAL A 22 -3.25 -2.79 20.65
N TRP A 23 -2.60 -3.38 21.65
CA TRP A 23 -1.76 -2.65 22.59
C TRP A 23 -0.34 -2.59 22.05
N HIS A 24 0.03 -1.47 21.45
CA HIS A 24 1.33 -1.32 20.78
C HIS A 24 1.82 0.13 20.82
N PRO A 25 3.14 0.39 20.99
CA PRO A 25 3.69 1.76 21.06
C PRO A 25 3.33 2.64 19.86
N ASN A 26 3.16 2.07 18.67
CA ASN A 26 2.89 2.78 17.41
C ASN A 26 1.46 2.60 16.87
N VAL A 27 0.53 2.12 17.69
CA VAL A 27 -0.90 2.02 17.33
C VAL A 27 -1.71 2.95 18.24
N TYR A 28 -2.51 3.83 17.64
CA TYR A 28 -3.41 4.72 18.36
C TYR A 28 -4.58 3.97 19.00
N GLU A 29 -5.28 4.60 19.95
CA GLU A 29 -6.44 3.99 20.62
C GLU A 29 -7.59 3.65 19.66
N ASN A 30 -7.73 4.42 18.58
CA ASN A 30 -8.70 4.19 17.51
C ASN A 30 -8.27 3.08 16.52
N GLY A 31 -7.09 2.50 16.72
CA GLY A 31 -6.51 1.44 15.90
C GLY A 31 -5.67 1.91 14.72
N ASP A 32 -5.57 3.22 14.47
CA ASP A 32 -4.74 3.74 13.38
C ASP A 32 -3.26 3.46 13.66
N LEU A 33 -2.53 3.07 12.61
CA LEU A 33 -1.10 2.79 12.70
C LEU A 33 -0.29 4.05 12.38
N CYS A 34 0.67 4.38 13.24
CA CYS A 34 1.65 5.45 13.01
C CYS A 34 2.97 4.85 12.52
N ILE A 35 3.28 5.03 11.24
CA ILE A 35 4.53 4.62 10.62
C ILE A 35 4.89 5.59 9.50
N SER A 36 6.16 5.96 9.38
CA SER A 36 6.65 6.99 8.46
C SER A 36 6.27 6.76 7.00
N ILE A 37 6.25 5.49 6.55
CA ILE A 37 5.91 5.14 5.16
C ILE A 37 4.46 5.49 4.81
N LEU A 38 3.57 5.67 5.78
CA LEU A 38 2.18 6.09 5.54
C LEU A 38 1.99 7.61 5.62
N HIS A 39 3.08 8.37 5.76
CA HIS A 39 3.05 9.82 5.77
C HIS A 39 3.69 10.41 4.51
N PRO A 40 3.13 11.50 3.95
CA PRO A 40 3.74 12.22 2.85
C PRO A 40 5.17 12.68 3.18
N PRO A 41 6.01 12.92 2.16
CA PRO A 41 7.30 13.54 2.36
C PRO A 41 7.11 14.90 3.03
N VAL A 42 7.95 15.20 4.02
CA VAL A 42 8.06 16.54 4.57
C VAL A 42 9.43 17.05 4.15
N ASP A 43 9.46 18.22 3.54
CA ASP A 43 10.70 18.93 3.22
C ASP A 43 11.30 19.54 4.50
N ASP A 44 11.64 18.68 5.45
CA ASP A 44 12.38 19.07 6.65
C ASP A 44 13.77 18.42 6.62
N PRO A 45 14.80 19.19 6.21
CA PRO A 45 16.20 18.73 6.19
C PRO A 45 16.72 18.27 7.55
N GLN A 46 16.05 18.63 8.64
CA GLN A 46 16.46 18.32 10.01
C GLN A 46 15.76 17.09 10.59
N SER A 47 14.76 16.53 9.89
CA SER A 47 14.04 15.33 10.30
C SER A 47 14.94 14.08 10.34
N GLY A 48 15.99 14.05 9.51
CA GLY A 48 16.91 12.91 9.40
C GLY A 48 16.28 11.66 8.76
N GLU A 49 15.05 11.75 8.26
CA GLU A 49 14.33 10.65 7.62
C GLU A 49 14.69 10.55 6.14
N LEU A 50 14.93 9.33 5.66
CA LEU A 50 15.22 9.08 4.25
C LEU A 50 13.93 9.18 3.41
N PRO A 51 13.99 9.63 2.15
CA PRO A 51 12.82 9.65 1.26
C PRO A 51 12.16 8.28 1.08
N CYS A 52 12.92 7.19 1.22
CA CYS A 52 12.40 5.82 1.17
C CYS A 52 11.67 5.37 2.44
N GLU A 53 11.85 6.09 3.55
CA GLU A 53 11.14 5.85 4.81
C GLU A 53 9.77 6.52 4.83
N ARG A 54 9.51 7.45 3.89
CA ARG A 54 8.23 8.13 3.71
C ARG A 54 7.48 7.63 2.49
N TRP A 55 6.20 7.99 2.42
CA TRP A 55 5.38 7.67 1.26
C TRP A 55 5.92 8.37 0.02
N ASN A 56 5.99 7.63 -1.08
CA ASN A 56 6.19 8.17 -2.41
C ASN A 56 5.54 7.22 -3.42
N PRO A 57 5.24 7.66 -4.65
CA PRO A 57 4.47 6.85 -5.62
C PRO A 57 5.15 5.53 -6.05
N THR A 58 6.42 5.30 -5.70
CA THR A 58 7.11 4.02 -5.96
C THR A 58 6.84 2.97 -4.87
N GLN A 59 6.27 3.36 -3.73
CA GLN A 59 5.84 2.47 -2.66
C GLN A 59 4.58 1.70 -3.06
N ASN A 60 4.41 0.51 -2.50
CA ASN A 60 3.26 -0.34 -2.79
C ASN A 60 2.77 -1.05 -1.52
N VAL A 61 1.64 -1.76 -1.62
CA VAL A 61 1.05 -2.46 -0.47
C VAL A 61 2.01 -3.49 0.13
N ARG A 62 2.82 -4.16 -0.70
CA ARG A 62 3.81 -5.12 -0.21
C ARG A 62 4.87 -4.44 0.65
N THR A 63 5.41 -3.29 0.25
CA THR A 63 6.40 -2.56 1.07
C THR A 63 5.77 -2.09 2.38
N VAL A 64 4.54 -1.58 2.34
CA VAL A 64 3.77 -1.23 3.56
C VAL A 64 3.66 -2.42 4.51
N LEU A 65 3.22 -3.59 4.03
CA LEU A 65 3.05 -4.78 4.89
C LEU A 65 4.38 -5.25 5.50
N LEU A 66 5.48 -5.19 4.74
CA LEU A 66 6.81 -5.51 5.28
C LEU A 66 7.23 -4.52 6.37
N SER A 67 6.96 -3.23 6.18
CA SER A 67 7.21 -2.21 7.20
C SER A 67 6.35 -2.41 8.45
N VAL A 68 5.09 -2.84 8.30
CA VAL A 68 4.22 -3.20 9.44
C VAL A 68 4.82 -4.37 10.22
N ILE A 69 5.26 -5.43 9.55
CA ILE A 69 5.90 -6.58 10.21
C ILE A 69 7.15 -6.14 10.96
N SER A 70 8.00 -5.31 10.33
CA SER A 70 9.21 -4.76 10.96
C SER A 70 8.86 -3.96 12.23
N LEU A 71 7.86 -3.09 12.14
CA LEU A 71 7.44 -2.24 13.27
C LEU A 71 6.83 -3.04 14.42
N LEU A 72 6.11 -4.12 14.14
CA LEU A 72 5.56 -5.02 15.18
C LEU A 72 6.66 -5.81 15.90
N ASN A 73 7.78 -6.10 15.21
CA ASN A 73 8.94 -6.74 15.82
C ASN A 73 9.79 -5.75 16.63
N GLU A 74 9.97 -4.54 16.10
CA GLU A 74 10.80 -3.49 16.68
C GLU A 74 10.01 -2.16 16.78
N PRO A 75 9.24 -1.96 17.86
CA PRO A 75 8.44 -0.75 18.03
C PRO A 75 9.32 0.50 18.14
N ASN A 76 8.90 1.58 17.47
CA ASN A 76 9.56 2.88 17.61
C ASN A 76 9.13 3.57 18.91
N THR A 77 10.06 3.68 19.86
CA THR A 77 9.83 4.32 21.16
C THR A 77 10.20 5.80 21.24
N TYR A 78 10.79 6.37 20.18
CA TYR A 78 11.17 7.79 20.12
C TYR A 78 9.96 8.68 19.80
N SER A 79 9.08 8.20 18.91
CA SER A 79 7.83 8.86 18.55
C SER A 79 6.66 7.88 18.66
N PRO A 80 6.20 7.56 19.89
CA PRO A 80 5.11 6.61 20.09
C PRO A 80 3.75 7.26 19.84
N ALA A 81 2.85 6.51 19.21
CA ALA A 81 1.42 6.83 19.11
C ALA A 81 0.69 6.59 20.45
N ASN A 82 1.14 5.57 21.20
CA ASN A 82 0.65 5.22 22.52
C ASN A 82 1.81 5.28 23.52
N VAL A 83 1.82 6.36 24.31
CA VAL A 83 2.89 6.66 25.27
C VAL A 83 2.94 5.61 26.38
N ASP A 84 1.79 5.18 26.89
CA ASP A 84 1.72 4.18 27.97
C ASP A 84 2.26 2.83 27.51
N ALA A 85 1.85 2.36 26.33
CA ALA A 85 2.38 1.15 25.73
C ALA A 85 3.90 1.25 25.49
N SER A 86 4.39 2.41 25.07
CA SER A 86 5.82 2.67 24.88
C SER A 86 6.61 2.60 26.20
N VAL A 87 6.10 3.20 27.27
CA VAL A 87 6.73 3.15 28.60
C VAL A 87 6.76 1.72 29.13
N MET A 88 5.65 0.98 29.01
CA MET A 88 5.57 -0.43 29.42
C MET A 88 6.51 -1.31 28.61
N TYR A 89 6.59 -1.11 27.29
CA TYR A 89 7.50 -1.85 26.41
C TYR A 89 8.97 -1.61 26.80
N ARG A 90 9.37 -0.36 27.06
CA ARG A 90 10.74 -0.04 27.52
C ARG A 90 11.04 -0.70 28.86
N ARG A 91 10.13 -0.63 29.84
CA ARG A 91 10.29 -1.32 31.14
C ARG A 91 10.46 -2.84 30.99
N TRP A 92 9.62 -3.47 30.17
CA TRP A 92 9.72 -4.90 29.86
C TRP A 92 11.08 -5.24 29.23
N ARG A 93 11.50 -4.49 28.20
CA ARG A 93 12.78 -4.67 27.51
C ARG A 93 13.98 -4.49 28.43
N ASP A 94 14.03 -3.37 29.15
CA ASP A 94 15.17 -2.99 30.00
C ASP A 94 15.30 -3.92 31.22
N SER A 95 14.17 -4.44 31.72
CA SER A 95 14.15 -5.45 32.78
C SER A 95 14.52 -6.87 32.31
N LYS A 96 14.75 -7.07 31.01
CA LYS A 96 15.00 -8.37 30.35
C LYS A 96 13.86 -9.38 30.62
N GLY A 97 12.61 -8.92 30.53
CA GLY A 97 11.41 -9.75 30.70
C GLY A 97 11.05 -10.10 32.15
N LYS A 98 11.67 -9.46 33.15
CA LYS A 98 11.27 -9.60 34.56
C LYS A 98 9.94 -8.92 34.83
N ASP A 99 9.76 -7.73 34.29
CA ASP A 99 8.48 -7.04 34.28
C ASP A 99 7.58 -7.66 33.20
N LYS A 100 6.52 -8.33 33.60
CA LYS A 100 5.60 -9.05 32.70
C LYS A 100 4.34 -8.27 32.36
N GLU A 101 4.22 -7.01 32.79
CA GLU A 101 3.01 -6.22 32.59
C GLU A 101 2.64 -6.10 31.12
N TYR A 102 3.59 -5.68 30.27
CA TYR A 102 3.41 -5.58 28.82
C TYR A 102 3.06 -6.95 28.19
N GLU A 103 3.84 -7.98 28.50
CA GLU A 103 3.65 -9.35 27.98
C GLU A 103 2.27 -9.93 28.34
N ASN A 104 1.78 -9.68 29.55
CA ASN A 104 0.48 -10.16 30.00
C ASN A 104 -0.67 -9.51 29.23
N ILE A 105 -0.56 -8.23 28.88
CA ILE A 105 -1.55 -7.53 28.05
C ILE A 105 -1.58 -8.14 26.65
N ILE A 106 -0.41 -8.33 26.03
CA ILE A 106 -0.30 -8.95 24.71
C ILE A 106 -0.87 -10.38 24.74
N ARG A 107 -0.52 -11.19 25.74
CA ARG A 107 -1.06 -12.56 25.90
C ARG A 107 -2.58 -12.56 26.00
N LYS A 108 -3.17 -11.62 26.75
CA LYS A 108 -4.63 -11.47 26.85
C LYS A 108 -5.26 -11.12 25.49
N GLN A 109 -4.66 -10.23 24.73
CA GLN A 109 -5.15 -9.86 23.39
C GLN A 109 -5.06 -11.02 22.40
N VAL A 110 -3.96 -11.78 22.40
CA VAL A 110 -3.79 -12.97 21.54
C VAL A 110 -4.80 -14.07 21.88
N MET A 111 -5.11 -14.29 23.16
CA MET A 111 -6.15 -15.23 23.55
C MET A 111 -7.53 -14.80 23.04
N SER A 112 -7.83 -13.50 23.13
CA SER A 112 -9.08 -12.96 22.59
C SER A 112 -9.18 -13.16 21.08
N SER A 113 -8.14 -12.81 20.32
CA SER A 113 -8.15 -12.96 18.85
C SER A 113 -8.21 -14.41 18.40
N ARG A 114 -7.65 -15.36 19.17
CA ARG A 114 -7.79 -16.79 18.90
C ARG A 114 -9.24 -17.27 19.00
N SER A 115 -9.99 -16.79 19.98
CA SER A 115 -11.43 -17.09 20.09
C SER A 115 -12.23 -16.49 18.94
N GLU A 116 -11.83 -15.32 18.42
CA GLU A 116 -12.46 -14.74 17.22
C GLU A 116 -12.19 -15.59 15.98
N ALA A 117 -10.95 -16.03 15.78
CA ALA A 117 -10.59 -16.92 14.68
C ALA A 117 -11.37 -18.24 14.70
N GLU A 118 -11.62 -18.81 15.89
CA GLU A 118 -12.46 -20.01 16.03
C GLU A 118 -13.91 -19.77 15.60
N ARG A 119 -14.50 -18.62 15.94
CA ARG A 119 -15.85 -18.25 15.48
C ARG A 119 -15.91 -18.10 13.96
N ASP A 120 -14.85 -17.60 13.36
CA ASP A 120 -14.75 -17.38 11.92
C ASP A 120 -14.32 -18.65 11.15
N GLY A 121 -14.06 -19.77 11.86
CA GLY A 121 -13.61 -21.02 11.27
C GLY A 121 -12.18 -20.97 10.71
N VAL A 122 -11.36 -20.02 11.17
CA VAL A 122 -9.98 -19.79 10.71
C VAL A 122 -9.00 -20.57 11.59
N VAL A 123 -8.19 -21.44 10.96
CA VAL A 123 -7.12 -22.17 11.65
C VAL A 123 -5.86 -21.31 11.71
N VAL A 124 -5.44 -20.93 12.92
CA VAL A 124 -4.22 -20.13 13.13
C VAL A 124 -2.98 -21.05 13.06
N PRO A 125 -2.00 -20.79 12.17
CA PRO A 125 -0.77 -21.57 12.10
C PRO A 125 0.08 -21.39 13.36
N LEU A 126 0.60 -22.49 13.90
CA LEU A 126 1.42 -22.50 15.12
C LEU A 126 2.90 -22.77 14.84
N THR A 127 3.22 -23.31 13.67
CA THR A 127 4.58 -23.58 13.23
C THR A 127 4.97 -22.67 12.07
N GLN A 128 6.27 -22.48 11.87
CA GLN A 128 6.78 -21.72 10.73
C GLN A 128 6.42 -22.39 9.39
N GLU A 129 6.33 -23.72 9.36
CA GLU A 129 5.93 -24.48 8.18
C GLU A 129 4.46 -24.21 7.83
N ASP A 130 3.57 -24.24 8.83
CA ASP A 130 2.15 -23.93 8.66
C ASP A 130 1.92 -22.46 8.27
N TYR A 131 2.80 -21.56 8.73
CA TYR A 131 2.73 -20.15 8.36
C TYR A 131 3.18 -19.91 6.90
N CYS A 132 4.18 -20.67 6.43
CA CYS A 132 4.78 -20.54 5.10
C CYS A 132 4.22 -21.56 4.10
N ILE A 133 2.90 -21.73 4.02
CA ILE A 133 2.28 -22.64 3.05
C ILE A 133 2.64 -22.16 1.64
N LYS A 134 3.42 -22.97 0.92
CA LYS A 134 3.73 -22.72 -0.49
C LYS A 134 2.44 -22.94 -1.29
N THR A 135 2.00 -21.91 -2.00
CA THR A 135 0.93 -22.04 -2.99
C THR A 135 1.32 -23.14 -3.96
N LYS A 136 0.56 -24.25 -4.00
CA LYS A 136 0.72 -25.23 -5.07
C LYS A 136 0.31 -24.54 -6.37
N VAL A 137 1.28 -24.31 -7.26
CA VAL A 137 1.00 -23.91 -8.64
C VAL A 137 0.11 -25.00 -9.23
N LYS A 138 -1.08 -24.63 -9.75
CA LYS A 138 -1.90 -25.58 -10.50
C LYS A 138 -1.04 -26.07 -11.67
N PRO A 139 -0.92 -27.39 -11.92
CA PRO A 139 -0.20 -27.85 -13.09
C PRO A 139 -0.87 -27.25 -14.32
N ASP A 140 -0.10 -26.53 -15.15
CA ASP A 140 -0.52 -26.06 -16.45
C ASP A 140 -1.04 -27.27 -17.24
N THR A 141 -2.34 -27.37 -17.31
CA THR A 141 -3.03 -28.33 -18.16
C THR A 141 -3.71 -27.49 -19.22
N GLU A 142 -3.36 -27.82 -20.47
CA GLU A 142 -3.69 -27.18 -21.75
C GLU A 142 -2.68 -26.13 -22.26
N PRO A 143 -1.99 -26.39 -23.39
CA PRO A 143 -1.27 -25.35 -24.11
C PRO A 143 -2.29 -24.32 -24.59
N VAL A 144 -2.12 -23.07 -24.19
CA VAL A 144 -2.97 -21.97 -24.67
C VAL A 144 -2.68 -21.78 -26.15
N ASP A 145 -3.69 -21.98 -26.98
CA ASP A 145 -3.51 -21.98 -28.41
C ASP A 145 -3.32 -20.54 -28.94
N MET A 146 -2.14 -20.25 -29.47
CA MET A 146 -1.72 -18.90 -29.92
C MET A 146 -2.43 -18.48 -31.23
N TYR A 147 -3.32 -19.33 -31.78
CA TYR A 147 -3.89 -19.15 -33.12
C TYR A 147 -5.24 -18.43 -33.12
N ASP A 148 -5.92 -18.27 -31.97
CA ASP A 148 -7.28 -17.71 -31.89
C ASP A 148 -7.34 -16.17 -31.83
N PHE A 149 -6.27 -15.45 -32.18
CA PHE A 149 -6.23 -13.97 -32.16
C PHE A 149 -6.36 -13.31 -33.54
N TYR A 150 -6.37 -14.09 -34.64
CA TYR A 150 -6.39 -13.55 -36.01
C TYR A 150 -7.54 -14.09 -36.86
N ASP A 151 -8.76 -14.12 -36.32
CA ASP A 151 -9.96 -14.42 -37.12
C ASP A 151 -11.05 -13.38 -36.85
N ASP A 152 -10.69 -12.11 -37.00
CA ASP A 152 -11.67 -11.04 -37.29
C ASP A 152 -11.76 -10.95 -38.81
N ASP A 153 -12.70 -11.70 -39.37
CA ASP A 153 -13.16 -11.62 -40.75
C ASP A 153 -13.90 -10.27 -40.90
N TYR A 154 -13.17 -9.23 -41.30
CA TYR A 154 -13.76 -7.95 -41.69
C TYR A 154 -14.43 -8.16 -43.05
N ASP A 155 -15.72 -8.48 -43.05
CA ASP A 155 -16.61 -8.27 -44.18
C ASP A 155 -16.60 -6.77 -44.50
N ILE A 156 -15.78 -6.39 -45.48
CA ILE A 156 -15.81 -5.07 -46.12
C ILE A 156 -17.06 -5.09 -47.02
N ASP A 157 -18.16 -4.54 -46.51
CA ASP A 157 -19.29 -4.19 -47.34
C ASP A 157 -18.89 -2.96 -48.18
N ASP A 158 -18.74 -3.25 -49.46
CA ASP A 158 -18.47 -2.35 -50.57
C ASP A 158 -19.77 -1.56 -50.87
N ASP A 159 -19.92 -0.37 -50.27
CA ASP A 159 -20.92 0.61 -50.69
C ASP A 159 -20.19 1.86 -51.23
N ASP A 160 -19.88 1.79 -52.53
CA ASP A 160 -19.65 2.94 -53.40
C ASP A 160 -20.95 3.77 -53.50
N GLU A 161 -20.93 5.02 -53.05
CA GLU A 161 -21.76 6.07 -53.65
C GLU A 161 -20.99 7.40 -53.65
N ASP A 162 -20.46 7.72 -54.83
CA ASP A 162 -19.91 9.01 -55.24
C ASP A 162 -20.95 10.14 -55.07
N ASP A 163 -20.53 11.30 -54.57
CA ASP A 163 -21.00 12.57 -55.13
C ASP A 163 -19.93 13.66 -54.90
N ASP A 164 -19.28 14.01 -56.02
CA ASP A 164 -18.39 15.15 -56.19
C ASP A 164 -19.14 16.48 -55.99
N GLU A 165 -18.54 17.50 -55.35
CA GLU A 165 -18.56 18.90 -55.83
C GLU A 165 -17.45 19.76 -55.16
N GLU A 166 -16.39 20.01 -55.95
CA GLU A 166 -15.75 21.31 -56.25
C GLU A 166 -15.38 22.33 -55.13
N LEU A 167 -14.06 22.45 -54.91
CA LEU A 167 -13.20 23.63 -54.73
C LEU A 167 -13.78 24.99 -54.27
N SER A 168 -13.20 25.54 -53.20
CA SER A 168 -12.88 26.97 -53.16
C SER A 168 -11.61 27.26 -52.36
N ASP A 169 -10.60 27.78 -53.06
CA ASP A 169 -9.43 28.47 -52.53
C ASP A 169 -9.80 29.51 -51.47
N ASN A 170 -9.00 29.59 -50.41
CA ASN A 170 -8.58 30.86 -49.84
C ASN A 170 -7.27 30.64 -49.07
N ASP A 171 -6.17 30.80 -49.82
CA ASP A 171 -4.92 31.30 -49.29
C ASP A 171 -5.16 32.62 -48.54
N ILE A 172 -4.82 32.67 -47.26
CA ILE A 172 -4.38 33.90 -46.62
C ILE A 172 -3.05 33.60 -45.93
N ASP A 173 -2.01 34.01 -46.64
CA ASP A 173 -0.65 34.23 -46.20
C ASP A 173 -0.55 35.54 -45.39
N ASP A 174 0.62 35.69 -44.77
CA ASP A 174 1.27 36.91 -44.28
C ASP A 174 1.05 37.37 -42.82
N GLY A 175 2.05 36.98 -42.00
CA GLY A 175 3.05 37.93 -41.47
C GLY A 175 2.70 38.63 -40.15
N ASP A 176 3.64 39.08 -39.32
CA ASP A 176 5.11 39.04 -39.29
C ASP A 176 5.53 39.63 -37.91
N ASP A 177 6.76 39.30 -37.53
CA ASP A 177 7.76 40.11 -36.84
C ASP A 177 7.66 40.64 -35.39
N SER A 178 8.85 40.53 -34.77
CA SER A 178 9.49 41.41 -33.79
C SER A 178 8.97 41.36 -32.35
N GLY A 179 9.78 41.08 -31.32
CA GLY A 179 11.19 41.43 -31.13
C GLY A 179 11.31 42.54 -30.08
N ASN A 180 12.06 42.25 -29.01
CA ASN A 180 13.00 43.14 -28.30
C ASN A 180 12.78 43.46 -26.80
N GLY A 181 13.93 43.52 -26.09
CA GLY A 181 14.23 44.36 -24.91
C GLY A 181 14.26 43.61 -23.57
N GLU A 182 15.39 43.12 -23.06
CA GLU A 182 16.47 43.86 -22.36
C GLU A 182 16.00 44.88 -21.32
N SER A 183 16.17 44.54 -20.03
CA SER A 183 16.89 45.30 -18.99
C SER A 183 16.97 44.49 -17.69
#